data_AF-A0A1A8XTM6-F1
#
_entry.id   AF-A0A1A8XTM6-F1
#
_cell.length_a   1.000
_cell.length_b   1.000
_cell.length_c   1.000
_cell.angle_alpha   90.00
_cell.angle_beta   90.00
_cell.angle_gamma   90.00
#
_symmetry.space_group_name_H-M   'P 1'
#
loop_
_entity.id
_entity.type
_entity.pdbx_description
1 polymer ?
#
loop_
_entity_poly.entity_id
_entity_poly.type
_entity_poly.pdbx_seq_one_letter_code
_entity_poly.pdbx_strand_id
1 'polypeptide(L)'
;MDLSVVAGSFATIVGLLSNFSSERSSADLKEFIAWLKEKRHEDVASVIEGNAILFQQLTAIFLSNHEELIARLASLDQILSSVASHMESFSGLALSIHPKVEISEQAFSVLRQLVESGAKLFMEHEIMSGEPDEYQLMNGANGKIKYDEPRFMEDDLNTLVRHGFLNLEIASRGSRRFLVTREAVRFIHAAIR
;
A
#
# COMPACT_ATOMS: atom_id res chain seq x y z
N MET A 1 19.29 14.09 -12.30
CA MET A 1 18.35 12.95 -12.24
C MET A 1 18.08 12.58 -13.69
N ASP A 2 18.33 11.34 -14.08
CA ASP A 2 18.17 10.91 -15.48
C ASP A 2 16.67 10.88 -15.83
N LEU A 3 16.27 11.55 -16.92
CA LEU A 3 14.87 11.60 -17.36
C LEU A 3 14.30 10.20 -17.62
N SER A 4 15.16 9.24 -18.00
CA SER A 4 14.78 7.85 -18.22
C SER A 4 14.29 7.14 -16.95
N VAL A 5 14.82 7.52 -15.77
CA VAL A 5 14.42 6.97 -14.47
C VAL A 5 13.01 7.43 -14.08
N VAL A 6 12.66 8.68 -14.42
CA VAL A 6 11.30 9.20 -14.19
C VAL A 6 10.33 8.57 -15.19
N ALA A 7 10.69 8.49 -16.47
CA ALA A 7 9.86 7.89 -17.51
C ALA A 7 9.55 6.40 -17.26
N GLY A 8 10.52 5.63 -16.76
CA GLY A 8 10.34 4.23 -16.38
C GLY A 8 9.80 4.01 -14.97
N SER A 9 9.46 5.06 -14.23
CA SER A 9 8.97 4.92 -12.85
C SER A 9 7.59 4.28 -12.82
N PHE A 10 7.34 3.44 -11.82
CA PHE A 10 6.04 2.79 -11.60
C PHE A 10 4.91 3.82 -11.54
N ALA A 11 5.09 4.92 -10.81
CA ALA A 11 4.10 5.99 -10.68
C ALA A 11 3.75 6.64 -12.03
N THR A 12 4.75 6.86 -12.89
CA THR A 12 4.50 7.44 -14.23
C THR A 12 3.72 6.48 -15.12
N ILE A 13 4.11 5.21 -15.16
CA ILE A 13 3.43 4.20 -15.97
C ILE A 13 1.98 4.01 -15.50
N VAL A 14 1.76 3.89 -14.18
CA VAL A 14 0.41 3.73 -13.61
C VAL A 14 -0.45 4.97 -13.87
N GLY A 15 0.09 6.18 -13.68
CA GLY A 15 -0.65 7.42 -13.95
C GLY A 15 -1.07 7.53 -15.42
N LEU A 16 -0.17 7.17 -16.35
CA LEU A 16 -0.47 7.16 -17.77
C LEU A 16 -1.48 6.07 -18.16
N LEU A 17 -1.40 4.90 -17.51
CA LEU A 17 -2.36 3.82 -17.68
C LEU A 17 -3.76 4.22 -17.20
N SER A 18 -3.85 4.94 -16.07
CA SER A 18 -5.11 5.51 -15.58
C SER A 18 -5.70 6.53 -16.54
N ASN A 19 -4.88 7.46 -17.05
CA ASN A 19 -5.33 8.44 -18.05
C ASN A 19 -5.86 7.74 -19.31
N PHE A 20 -5.09 6.78 -19.84
CA PHE A 20 -5.49 6.02 -21.03
C PHE A 20 -6.80 5.26 -20.81
N SER A 21 -6.93 4.57 -19.67
CA SER A 21 -8.13 3.80 -19.33
C SER A 21 -9.35 4.70 -19.09
N SER A 22 -9.16 5.96 -18.68
CA SER A 22 -10.27 6.91 -18.59
C SER A 22 -10.78 7.40 -19.96
N GLU A 23 -9.90 7.40 -20.98
CA GLU A 23 -10.23 7.87 -22.33
C GLU A 23 -10.84 6.77 -23.22
N ARG A 24 -10.63 5.48 -22.89
CA ARG A 24 -11.00 4.36 -23.76
C ARG A 24 -11.55 3.17 -22.99
N SER A 25 -12.68 2.63 -23.48
CA SER A 25 -13.40 1.50 -22.89
C SER A 25 -12.89 0.11 -23.27
N SER A 26 -12.09 -0.02 -24.33
CA SER A 26 -11.42 -1.26 -24.70
C SER A 26 -10.13 -0.92 -25.44
N ALA A 27 -9.02 -1.49 -25.01
CA ALA A 27 -7.74 -1.27 -25.68
C ALA A 27 -6.75 -2.38 -25.36
N ASP A 28 -5.85 -2.63 -26.30
CA ASP A 28 -4.69 -3.50 -26.11
C ASP A 28 -3.41 -2.68 -25.85
N LEU A 29 -2.31 -3.39 -25.54
CA LEU A 29 -1.02 -2.75 -25.26
C LEU A 29 -0.48 -1.93 -26.45
N LYS A 30 -0.76 -2.33 -27.69
CA LYS A 30 -0.27 -1.61 -28.87
C LYS A 30 -0.96 -0.27 -29.00
N GLU A 31 -2.26 -0.22 -28.73
CA GLU A 31 -2.99 1.04 -28.66
C GLU A 31 -2.49 1.95 -27.55
N PHE A 32 -2.17 1.40 -26.37
CA PHE A 32 -1.57 2.18 -25.29
C PHE A 32 -0.23 2.79 -25.70
N ILE A 33 0.66 2.00 -26.32
CA ILE A 33 1.96 2.49 -26.81
C ILE A 33 1.79 3.56 -27.88
N ALA A 34 0.83 3.39 -28.79
CA ALA A 34 0.51 4.40 -29.80
C ALA A 34 0.00 5.71 -29.16
N TRP A 35 -0.88 5.60 -28.18
CA TRP A 35 -1.41 6.73 -27.42
C TRP A 35 -0.30 7.46 -26.64
N LEU A 36 0.66 6.73 -26.04
CA LEU A 36 1.83 7.34 -25.39
C LEU A 36 2.62 8.20 -26.37
N LYS A 37 2.89 7.68 -27.58
CA LYS A 37 3.60 8.44 -28.62
C LYS A 37 2.81 9.67 -29.08
N GLU A 38 1.49 9.54 -29.22
CA GLU A 38 0.61 10.66 -29.57
C GLU A 38 0.62 11.77 -28.51
N LYS A 39 0.62 11.40 -27.22
CA LYS A 39 0.61 12.33 -26.08
C LYS A 39 1.99 12.83 -25.67
N ARG A 40 3.03 12.61 -26.49
CA ARG A 40 4.42 13.03 -26.24
C ARG A 40 5.07 12.36 -25.02
N HIS A 41 4.77 11.07 -24.84
CA HIS A 41 5.40 10.18 -23.87
C HIS A 41 6.25 9.11 -24.58
N GLU A 42 7.02 9.50 -25.60
CA GLU A 42 7.86 8.61 -26.41
C GLU A 42 8.93 7.89 -25.58
N ASP A 43 9.46 8.54 -24.54
CA ASP A 43 10.44 7.94 -23.64
C ASP A 43 9.83 6.75 -22.86
N VAL A 44 8.59 6.90 -22.39
CA VAL A 44 7.86 5.84 -21.69
C VAL A 44 7.55 4.69 -22.64
N ALA A 45 7.10 5.01 -23.86
CA ALA A 45 6.87 4.02 -24.90
C ALA A 45 8.15 3.23 -25.22
N SER A 46 9.29 3.92 -25.33
CA SER A 46 10.60 3.31 -25.57
C SER A 46 11.03 2.38 -24.43
N VAL A 47 10.77 2.76 -23.17
CA VAL A 47 11.04 1.91 -22.00
C VAL A 47 10.18 0.64 -22.03
N ILE A 48 8.90 0.76 -22.37
CA ILE A 48 7.99 -0.40 -22.48
C ILE A 48 8.43 -1.33 -23.62
N GLU A 49 8.70 -0.78 -24.80
CA GLU A 49 9.12 -1.54 -25.99
C GLU A 49 10.50 -2.20 -25.78
N GLY A 50 11.41 -1.56 -25.04
CA GLY A 50 12.74 -2.07 -24.72
C GLY A 50 12.78 -3.07 -23.56
N ASN A 51 11.69 -3.25 -22.81
CA ASN A 51 11.63 -4.13 -21.64
C ASN A 51 10.58 -5.24 -21.82
N ALA A 52 11.04 -6.42 -22.25
CA ALA A 52 10.16 -7.56 -22.53
C ALA A 52 9.30 -8.00 -21.33
N ILE A 53 9.83 -7.90 -20.09
CA ILE A 53 9.07 -8.25 -18.89
C ILE A 53 7.95 -7.25 -18.66
N LEU A 54 8.24 -5.95 -18.73
CA LEU A 54 7.23 -4.90 -18.60
C LEU A 54 6.15 -5.02 -19.69
N PHE A 55 6.56 -5.25 -20.93
CA PHE A 55 5.65 -5.48 -22.05
C PHE A 55 4.72 -6.67 -21.78
N GLN A 56 5.25 -7.79 -21.31
CA GLN A 56 4.45 -8.96 -20.97
C GLN A 56 3.46 -8.68 -19.83
N GLN A 57 3.90 -8.01 -18.76
CA GLN A 57 3.04 -7.68 -17.62
C GLN A 57 1.92 -6.72 -18.02
N LEU A 58 2.22 -5.67 -18.81
CA LEU A 58 1.21 -4.76 -19.32
C LEU A 58 0.23 -5.47 -20.27
N THR A 59 0.72 -6.40 -21.09
CA THR A 59 -0.16 -7.23 -21.94
C THR A 59 -1.15 -8.01 -21.07
N ALA A 60 -0.68 -8.63 -19.98
CA ALA A 60 -1.55 -9.36 -19.05
C ALA A 60 -2.59 -8.46 -18.37
N ILE A 61 -2.22 -7.21 -18.05
CA ILE A 61 -3.15 -6.21 -17.51
C ILE A 61 -4.25 -5.89 -18.53
N PHE A 62 -3.90 -5.66 -19.81
CA PHE A 62 -4.88 -5.39 -20.87
C PHE A 62 -5.75 -6.60 -21.27
N LEU A 63 -5.38 -7.82 -20.86
CA LEU A 63 -6.24 -9.01 -21.02
C LEU A 63 -7.37 -9.08 -19.98
N SER A 64 -7.28 -8.32 -18.88
CA SER A 64 -8.38 -8.22 -17.91
C SER A 64 -9.52 -7.36 -18.45
N ASN A 65 -10.75 -7.55 -17.93
CA ASN A 65 -11.86 -6.71 -18.34
C ASN A 65 -11.61 -5.25 -17.89
N HIS A 66 -12.05 -4.30 -18.71
CA HIS A 66 -11.85 -2.88 -18.51
C HIS A 66 -12.35 -2.37 -17.14
N GLU A 67 -13.53 -2.84 -16.69
CA GLU A 67 -14.08 -2.48 -15.38
C GLU A 67 -13.17 -2.96 -14.23
N GLU A 68 -12.56 -4.14 -14.37
CA GLU A 68 -11.64 -4.69 -13.38
C GLU A 68 -10.35 -3.88 -13.32
N LEU A 69 -9.83 -3.46 -14.49
CA LEU A 69 -8.67 -2.57 -14.56
C LEU A 69 -8.95 -1.24 -13.86
N ILE A 70 -10.08 -0.58 -14.15
CA ILE A 70 -10.47 0.66 -13.49
C ILE A 70 -10.58 0.47 -11.97
N ALA A 71 -11.23 -0.60 -11.51
CA ALA A 71 -11.36 -0.88 -10.08
C ALA A 71 -10.01 -1.07 -9.39
N ARG A 72 -9.06 -1.75 -10.03
CA ARG A 72 -7.69 -1.93 -9.51
C ARG A 72 -6.92 -0.61 -9.46
N LEU A 73 -7.06 0.25 -10.47
CA LEU A 73 -6.41 1.56 -10.50
C LEU A 73 -6.99 2.49 -9.42
N ALA A 74 -8.31 2.46 -9.21
CA ALA A 74 -8.95 3.20 -8.13
C ALA A 74 -8.48 2.72 -6.74
N SER A 75 -8.33 1.40 -6.56
CA SER A 75 -7.77 0.85 -5.31
C SER A 75 -6.32 1.27 -5.09
N LEU A 76 -5.48 1.29 -6.13
CA LEU A 76 -4.11 1.81 -6.03
C LEU A 76 -4.08 3.28 -5.63
N ASP A 77 -4.95 4.11 -6.22
CA ASP A 77 -5.05 5.54 -5.90
C ASP A 77 -5.46 5.78 -4.42
N GLN A 78 -6.39 4.97 -3.90
CA GLN A 78 -6.78 5.01 -2.48
C GLN A 78 -5.63 4.62 -1.55
N ILE A 79 -4.91 3.53 -1.86
CA ILE A 79 -3.77 3.08 -1.06
C ILE A 79 -2.66 4.13 -1.06
N LEU A 80 -2.31 4.67 -2.24
CA LEU A 80 -1.28 5.71 -2.37
C LEU A 80 -1.66 6.96 -1.59
N SER A 81 -2.92 7.36 -1.66
CA SER A 81 -3.44 8.51 -0.90
C SER A 81 -3.42 8.24 0.60
N SER A 82 -3.76 7.03 1.03
CA SER A 82 -3.69 6.64 2.44
C SER A 82 -2.25 6.57 2.97
N VAL A 83 -1.28 6.25 2.13
CA VAL A 83 0.14 6.32 2.50
C VAL A 83 0.58 7.78 2.57
N ALA A 84 0.26 8.56 1.55
CA ALA A 84 0.64 9.97 1.44
C ALA A 84 -0.01 10.86 2.50
N SER A 85 -1.20 10.50 3.02
CA SER A 85 -1.88 11.22 4.09
C SER A 85 -1.05 11.30 5.37
N HIS A 86 -0.17 10.32 5.60
CA HIS A 86 0.70 10.24 6.77
C HIS A 86 2.09 10.85 6.53
N MET A 87 2.35 11.42 5.35
CA MET A 87 3.62 12.10 5.02
C MET A 87 3.44 13.60 5.14
N GLU A 88 4.28 14.28 5.93
CA GLU A 88 4.11 15.71 6.27
C GLU A 88 3.86 16.59 5.02
N SER A 89 4.71 16.44 3.99
CA SER A 89 4.66 17.25 2.77
C SER A 89 3.49 16.93 1.82
N PHE A 90 2.85 15.76 1.96
CA PHE A 90 1.81 15.28 1.03
C PHE A 90 0.44 15.12 1.69
N SER A 91 0.37 15.21 3.01
CA SER A 91 -0.83 15.00 3.81
C SER A 91 -2.02 15.85 3.36
N GLY A 92 -1.81 17.16 3.22
CA GLY A 92 -2.84 18.10 2.78
C GLY A 92 -3.35 17.82 1.37
N LEU A 93 -2.46 17.41 0.45
CA LEU A 93 -2.86 17.05 -0.91
C LEU A 93 -3.69 15.76 -0.90
N ALA A 94 -3.20 14.71 -0.24
CA ALA A 94 -3.86 13.41 -0.16
C ALA A 94 -5.27 13.53 0.44
N LEU A 95 -5.41 14.24 1.57
CA LEU A 95 -6.68 14.43 2.26
C LEU A 95 -7.66 15.33 1.49
N SER A 96 -7.15 16.21 0.60
CA SER A 96 -8.02 17.04 -0.26
C SER A 96 -8.68 16.25 -1.40
N ILE A 97 -8.02 15.18 -1.87
CA ILE A 97 -8.52 14.33 -2.95
C ILE A 97 -9.31 13.16 -2.37
N HIS A 98 -8.76 12.49 -1.36
CA HIS A 98 -9.35 11.37 -0.64
C HIS A 98 -9.48 11.68 0.84
N PRO A 99 -10.58 12.34 1.27
CA PRO A 99 -10.79 12.69 2.67
C PRO A 99 -10.96 11.46 3.59
N LYS A 100 -11.25 10.30 2.99
CA LYS A 100 -11.39 9.02 3.69
C LYS A 100 -10.15 8.19 3.41
N VAL A 101 -9.22 8.20 4.35
CA VAL A 101 -8.02 7.36 4.32
C VAL A 101 -8.37 5.95 4.75
N GLU A 102 -7.81 4.95 4.08
CA GLU A 102 -8.08 3.54 4.36
C GLU A 102 -7.33 3.06 5.61
N ILE A 103 -6.10 3.53 5.80
CA ILE A 103 -5.31 3.32 7.01
C ILE A 103 -5.67 4.44 8.00
N SER A 104 -6.28 4.06 9.12
CA SER A 104 -6.61 5.01 10.19
C SER A 104 -5.35 5.51 10.91
N GLU A 105 -5.44 6.65 11.59
CA GLU A 105 -4.37 7.14 12.46
C GLU A 105 -4.02 6.13 13.56
N GLN A 106 -5.01 5.37 14.06
CA GLN A 106 -4.77 4.29 15.02
C GLN A 106 -3.97 3.15 14.39
N ALA A 107 -4.35 2.66 13.20
CA ALA A 107 -3.61 1.63 12.49
C ALA A 107 -2.17 2.06 12.20
N PHE A 108 -1.98 3.32 11.79
CA PHE A 108 -0.67 3.90 11.60
C PHE A 108 0.14 4.00 12.91
N SER A 109 -0.50 4.43 14.00
CA SER A 109 0.10 4.45 15.35
C SER A 109 0.56 3.06 15.80
N VAL A 110 -0.23 2.02 15.55
CA VAL A 110 0.12 0.62 15.85
C VAL A 110 1.38 0.19 15.08
N LEU A 111 1.44 0.46 13.78
CA LEU A 111 2.64 0.19 12.98
C LEU A 111 3.85 0.96 13.49
N ARG A 112 3.68 2.25 13.80
CA ARG A 112 4.74 3.10 14.33
C ARG A 112 5.29 2.56 15.63
N GLN A 113 4.41 2.25 16.59
CA GLN A 113 4.78 1.66 17.89
C GLN A 113 5.58 0.36 17.69
N LEU A 114 5.14 -0.52 16.79
CA LEU A 114 5.85 -1.76 16.50
C LEU A 114 7.25 -1.49 15.91
N VAL A 115 7.35 -0.65 14.88
CA VAL A 115 8.62 -0.33 14.20
C VAL A 115 9.60 0.38 15.13
N GLU A 116 9.15 1.42 15.84
CA GLU A 116 9.98 2.20 16.76
C GLU A 116 10.44 1.38 17.97
N SER A 117 9.64 0.41 18.42
CA SER A 117 10.04 -0.48 19.52
C SER A 117 11.20 -1.42 19.15
N GLY A 118 11.39 -1.71 17.85
CA GLY A 118 12.33 -2.72 17.37
C GLY A 118 11.88 -4.18 17.63
N ALA A 119 10.66 -4.40 18.11
CA ALA A 119 10.09 -5.73 18.25
C ALA A 119 9.82 -6.36 16.86
N LYS A 120 9.93 -7.70 16.78
CA LYS A 120 9.62 -8.42 15.52
C LYS A 120 8.14 -8.66 15.31
N LEU A 121 7.38 -8.75 16.41
CA LEU A 121 5.96 -9.04 16.39
C LEU A 121 5.30 -8.52 17.66
N PHE A 122 3.98 -8.39 17.61
CA PHE A 122 3.15 -8.37 18.80
C PHE A 122 2.15 -9.52 18.78
N MET A 123 1.72 -9.98 19.94
CA MET A 123 0.87 -11.15 20.09
C MET A 123 -0.27 -10.88 21.05
N GLU A 124 -1.43 -11.43 20.72
CA GLU A 124 -2.62 -11.48 21.57
C GLU A 124 -2.30 -12.25 22.86
N HIS A 125 -2.46 -11.59 23.99
CA HIS A 125 -2.31 -12.17 25.31
C HIS A 125 -3.66 -12.18 26.01
N GLU A 126 -4.35 -13.32 25.97
CA GLU A 126 -5.59 -13.53 26.70
C GLU A 126 -5.35 -13.34 28.20
N ILE A 127 -6.05 -12.38 28.80
CA ILE A 127 -6.02 -12.18 30.25
C ILE A 127 -7.25 -12.84 30.84
N MET A 128 -7.06 -13.78 31.77
CA MET A 128 -8.14 -14.52 32.41
C MET A 128 -9.06 -13.65 33.31
N SER A 129 -8.87 -12.33 33.35
CA SER A 129 -9.59 -11.38 34.20
C SER A 129 -10.82 -10.74 33.57
N GLY A 130 -11.11 -11.00 32.28
CA GLY A 130 -12.22 -10.35 31.56
C GLY A 130 -11.93 -8.91 31.12
N GLU A 131 -10.67 -8.47 31.23
CA GLU A 131 -10.15 -7.28 30.56
C GLU A 131 -9.94 -7.56 29.06
N PRO A 132 -10.06 -6.54 28.19
CA PRO A 132 -9.82 -6.72 26.76
C PRO A 132 -8.41 -7.25 26.51
N ASP A 133 -8.27 -8.12 25.50
CA ASP A 133 -6.99 -8.75 25.16
C ASP A 133 -5.89 -7.69 24.98
N GLU A 134 -4.75 -7.95 25.61
CA GLU A 134 -3.59 -7.08 25.48
C GLU A 134 -2.67 -7.60 24.39
N TYR A 135 -2.24 -6.71 23.50
CA TYR A 135 -1.24 -7.03 22.50
C TYR A 135 0.16 -6.72 23.02
N GLN A 136 0.91 -7.76 23.35
CA GLN A 136 2.25 -7.63 23.89
C GLN A 136 3.31 -7.65 22.80
N LEU A 137 4.26 -6.72 22.87
CA LEU A 137 5.45 -6.71 22.03
C LEU A 137 6.35 -7.91 22.39
N MET A 138 6.91 -8.55 21.36
CA MET A 138 7.70 -9.77 21.50
C MET A 138 8.97 -9.72 20.64
N ASN A 139 9.97 -10.49 21.06
CA ASN A 139 11.18 -10.76 20.26
C ASN A 139 11.94 -9.50 19.81
N GLY A 140 12.26 -8.61 20.74
CA GLY A 140 13.11 -7.43 20.46
C GLY A 140 12.82 -6.22 21.34
N ALA A 141 11.62 -6.18 21.95
CA ALA A 141 11.24 -5.17 22.93
C ALA A 141 10.27 -5.78 23.96
N ASN A 142 10.09 -5.08 25.07
CA ASN A 142 9.05 -5.36 26.06
C ASN A 142 8.04 -4.20 26.05
N GLY A 143 6.77 -4.50 26.22
CA GLY A 143 5.71 -3.49 26.27
C GLY A 143 4.41 -3.99 25.66
N LYS A 144 3.46 -3.08 25.51
CA LYS A 144 2.14 -3.33 24.94
C LYS A 144 1.88 -2.34 23.82
N ILE A 145 1.20 -2.78 22.77
CA ILE A 145 0.61 -1.87 21.78
C ILE A 145 -0.55 -1.15 22.46
N LYS A 146 -0.57 0.17 22.33
CA LYS A 146 -1.69 1.00 22.79
C LYS A 146 -2.66 1.24 21.64
N TYR A 147 -3.94 1.07 21.93
CA TYR A 147 -5.07 1.36 21.04
C TYR A 147 -5.96 2.40 21.71
N ASP A 148 -6.24 3.49 21.01
CA ASP A 148 -7.08 4.59 21.53
C ASP A 148 -8.58 4.25 21.41
N GLU A 149 -8.95 3.49 20.39
CA GLU A 149 -10.30 3.03 20.07
C GLU A 149 -10.33 1.49 19.91
N PRO A 150 -10.36 0.71 21.01
CA PRO A 150 -10.28 -0.75 20.98
C PRO A 150 -11.37 -1.45 20.13
N ARG A 151 -12.52 -0.79 19.92
CA ARG A 151 -13.63 -1.33 19.11
C ARG A 151 -13.29 -1.45 17.62
N PHE A 152 -12.33 -0.67 17.12
CA PHE A 152 -11.90 -0.65 15.71
C PHE A 152 -10.60 -1.42 15.47
N MET A 153 -9.98 -1.94 16.54
CA MET A 153 -8.72 -2.65 16.51
C MET A 153 -8.70 -3.80 15.49
N GLU A 154 -9.76 -4.61 15.44
CA GLU A 154 -9.83 -5.73 14.50
C GLU A 154 -9.85 -5.25 13.04
N ASP A 155 -10.55 -4.14 12.76
CA ASP A 155 -10.61 -3.56 11.41
C ASP A 155 -9.25 -2.97 10.99
N ASP A 156 -8.59 -2.26 11.91
CA ASP A 156 -7.24 -1.75 11.72
C ASP A 156 -6.23 -2.87 11.43
N LEU A 157 -6.22 -3.92 12.26
CA LEU A 157 -5.31 -5.06 12.10
C LEU A 157 -5.56 -5.80 10.78
N ASN A 158 -6.83 -6.02 10.42
CA ASN A 158 -7.17 -6.65 9.15
C ASN A 158 -6.77 -5.78 7.95
N THR A 159 -6.88 -4.46 8.07
CA THR A 159 -6.41 -3.52 7.05
C THR A 159 -4.89 -3.57 6.90
N LEU A 160 -4.15 -3.57 8.01
CA LEU A 160 -2.69 -3.67 7.98
C LEU A 160 -2.19 -5.02 7.42
N VAL A 161 -2.89 -6.12 7.70
CA VAL A 161 -2.59 -7.44 7.13
C VAL A 161 -2.91 -7.49 5.64
N ARG A 162 -4.10 -7.00 5.25
CA ARG A 162 -4.55 -6.97 3.84
C ARG A 162 -3.57 -6.21 2.95
N HIS A 163 -2.99 -5.12 3.46
CA HIS A 163 -2.01 -4.30 2.74
C HIS A 163 -0.55 -4.79 2.88
N GLY A 164 -0.31 -5.90 3.58
CA GLY A 164 1.01 -6.50 3.72
C GLY A 164 1.96 -5.74 4.64
N PHE A 165 1.45 -4.84 5.48
CA PHE A 165 2.25 -4.19 6.53
C PHE A 165 2.46 -5.12 7.74
N LEU A 166 1.53 -6.05 7.97
CA LEU A 166 1.64 -7.10 8.96
C LEU A 166 1.44 -8.48 8.33
N ASN A 167 2.14 -9.49 8.84
CA ASN A 167 1.83 -10.90 8.58
C ASN A 167 1.10 -11.48 9.80
N LEU A 168 -0.04 -12.13 9.58
CA LEU A 168 -0.76 -12.86 10.61
C LEU A 168 -0.28 -14.31 10.68
N GLU A 169 0.16 -14.74 11.86
CA GLU A 169 0.43 -16.14 12.19
C GLU A 169 -0.46 -16.58 13.35
N ILE A 170 -0.96 -17.81 13.31
CA ILE A 170 -1.70 -18.42 14.41
C ILE A 170 -0.74 -19.33 15.19
N ALA A 171 -0.54 -19.04 16.47
CA ALA A 171 0.28 -19.84 17.35
C ALA A 171 -0.38 -21.20 17.68
N SER A 172 0.40 -22.13 18.22
CA SER A 172 -0.06 -23.49 18.55
C SER A 172 -1.24 -23.57 19.54
N ARG A 173 -1.57 -22.48 20.24
CA ARG A 173 -2.70 -22.37 21.18
C ARG A 173 -3.86 -21.53 20.63
N GLY A 174 -3.84 -21.16 19.35
CA GLY A 174 -4.86 -20.32 18.72
C GLY A 174 -4.62 -18.82 18.83
N SER A 175 -3.65 -18.36 19.64
CA SER A 175 -3.37 -16.92 19.78
C SER A 175 -2.77 -16.33 18.50
N ARG A 176 -3.23 -15.13 18.14
CA ARG A 176 -2.79 -14.43 16.94
C ARG A 176 -1.49 -13.67 17.17
N ARG A 177 -0.57 -13.79 16.21
CA ARG A 177 0.72 -13.08 16.16
C ARG A 177 0.75 -12.22 14.92
N PHE A 178 1.11 -10.96 15.09
CA PHE A 178 1.22 -9.98 14.02
C PHE A 178 2.69 -9.59 13.87
N LEU A 179 3.30 -10.03 12.77
CA LEU A 179 4.72 -9.85 12.50
C LEU A 179 4.92 -8.63 11.61
N VAL A 180 5.92 -7.82 11.94
CA VAL A 180 6.28 -6.64 11.13
C VAL A 180 6.86 -7.08 9.78
N THR A 181 6.47 -6.41 8.70
CA THR A 181 7.07 -6.62 7.38
C THR A 181 8.11 -5.55 7.06
N ARG A 182 8.97 -5.82 6.05
CA ARG A 182 9.91 -4.81 5.55
C ARG A 182 9.19 -3.59 4.95
N GLU A 183 7.99 -3.78 4.40
CA GLU A 183 7.18 -2.69 3.88
C GLU A 183 6.69 -1.77 4.99
N ALA A 184 6.22 -2.34 6.11
CA ALA A 184 5.84 -1.56 7.29
C ALA A 184 6.98 -0.65 7.77
N VAL A 185 8.19 -1.19 7.88
CA VAL A 185 9.37 -0.42 8.30
C VAL A 185 9.69 0.70 7.30
N ARG A 186 9.65 0.41 5.98
CA ARG A 186 9.87 1.42 4.95
C ARG A 186 8.82 2.53 5.00
N PHE A 187 7.56 2.16 5.15
CA PHE A 187 6.45 3.09 5.22
C PHE A 187 6.60 4.05 6.41
N ILE A 188 6.82 3.51 7.62
CA ILE A 188 7.03 4.33 8.82
C ILE A 188 8.23 5.27 8.67
N HIS A 189 9.34 4.80 8.12
CA HIS A 189 10.50 5.67 7.87
C HIS A 189 10.26 6.75 6.82
N ALA A 190 9.41 6.48 5.81
CA ALA A 190 9.04 7.47 4.80
C ALA A 190 8.05 8.51 5.34
N ALA A 191 7.23 8.15 6.33
CA ALA A 191 6.21 9.02 6.93
C ALA A 191 6.77 9.96 8.02
N ILE A 192 7.89 9.60 8.66
CA ILE A 192 8.47 10.37 9.79
C ILE A 192 9.60 11.32 9.33
N ARG A 193 10.02 11.25 8.06
CA ARG A 193 11.05 12.12 7.48
C ARG A 193 10.44 13.32 6.77
#